data_AF-A0A520J4Q5-F1
#
_entry.id   AF-A0A520J4Q5-F1
#
_cell.length_a   1.000
_cell.length_b   1.000
_cell.length_c   1.000
_cell.angle_alpha   90.00
_cell.angle_beta   90.00
_cell.angle_gamma   90.00
#
_symmetry.space_group_name_H-M   'P 1'
#
loop_
_entity.id
_entity.type
_entity.pdbx_description
1 polymer ?
#
loop_
_entity_poly.entity_id
_entity_poly.type
_entity_poly.pdbx_seq_one_letter_code
_entity_poly.pdbx_strand_id
1 'polypeptide(L)'
;MIIKWFKFLILASAIAGSFYIVFLHFNEEQNVLELQKRPTIISIILLILWVGLCWLIVKRFQRKNELTEHLYQQHDIKTPQWDVHEVVEETVVTPEEIVPEEPSPYKLINLRGMKQRSVGDAAYEKKEAALFITCVPQQLADLQIKYENGDIFGINAAAHQLKITADIMGLRPHLEEELDQLEYVKSDALEIPDLIDTVASVFGDALIEAKAYYQTL
;
A
#
# COMPACT_ATOMS: atom_id res chain seq x y z
N MET A 1 12.16 8.20 -7.12
CA MET A 1 12.49 7.50 -5.86
C MET A 1 13.85 7.90 -5.25
N ILE A 2 14.95 7.93 -6.00
CA ILE A 2 16.31 8.27 -5.47
C ILE A 2 16.39 9.69 -4.86
N ILE A 3 15.71 10.68 -5.45
CA ILE A 3 15.90 12.10 -5.11
C ILE A 3 15.30 12.52 -3.75
N LYS A 4 14.18 11.93 -3.32
CA LYS A 4 13.53 12.29 -2.03
C LYS A 4 14.29 11.71 -0.83
N TRP A 5 14.74 10.46 -0.94
CA TRP A 5 15.61 9.83 0.07
C TRP A 5 16.99 10.49 0.14
N PHE A 6 17.50 11.00 -0.98
CA PHE A 6 18.72 11.80 -1.01
C PHE A 6 18.58 13.07 -0.16
N LYS A 7 17.40 13.72 -0.15
CA LYS A 7 17.15 14.89 0.72
C LYS A 7 17.13 14.53 2.21
N PHE A 8 16.52 13.40 2.58
CA PHE A 8 16.55 12.90 3.96
C PHE A 8 17.97 12.51 4.41
N LEU A 9 18.75 11.89 3.52
CA LEU A 9 20.14 11.53 3.78
C LEU A 9 21.03 12.78 3.95
N ILE A 10 20.84 13.81 3.11
CA ILE A 10 21.53 15.09 3.24
C ILE A 10 21.15 15.78 4.56
N LEU A 11 19.87 15.77 4.93
CA LEU A 11 19.41 16.38 6.18
C LEU A 11 19.95 15.64 7.41
N ALA A 12 19.92 14.30 7.42
CA ALA A 12 20.49 13.50 8.49
C ALA A 12 22.01 13.68 8.61
N SER A 13 22.72 13.79 7.47
CA SER A 13 24.15 14.11 7.42
C SER A 13 24.45 15.50 7.99
N ALA A 14 23.65 16.52 7.64
CA ALA A 14 23.81 17.88 8.14
C ALA A 14 23.58 17.98 9.67
N ILE A 15 22.58 17.25 10.18
CA ILE A 15 22.30 17.17 11.62
C ILE A 15 23.45 16.45 12.35
N ALA A 16 23.90 15.30 11.84
CA ALA A 16 25.02 14.57 12.42
C ALA A 16 26.32 15.39 12.40
N GLY A 17 26.60 16.12 11.32
CA GLY A 17 27.73 17.04 11.22
C GLY A 17 27.66 18.18 12.23
N SER A 18 26.47 18.73 12.46
CA SER A 18 26.24 19.78 13.46
C SER A 18 26.49 19.27 14.89
N PHE A 19 26.02 18.07 15.22
CA PHE A 19 26.31 17.42 16.50
C PHE A 19 27.81 17.14 16.68
N TYR A 20 28.50 16.72 15.61
CA TYR A 20 29.94 16.48 15.67
C TYR A 20 30.74 17.76 15.94
N ILE A 21 30.35 18.89 15.34
CA ILE A 21 30.99 20.20 15.60
C ILE A 21 30.76 20.65 17.05
N VAL A 22 29.52 20.54 17.56
CA VAL A 22 29.22 20.87 18.97
C VAL A 22 30.00 19.96 19.92
N PHE A 23 30.14 18.67 19.60
CA PHE A 23 30.92 17.72 20.39
C PHE A 23 32.42 18.08 20.40
N LEU A 24 32.99 18.47 19.26
CA LEU A 24 34.38 18.94 19.18
C LEU A 24 34.59 20.19 20.03
N HIS A 25 33.67 21.16 19.96
CA HIS A 25 33.79 22.41 20.70
C HIS A 25 33.60 22.22 22.21
N PHE A 26 32.67 21.37 22.62
CA PHE A 26 32.46 21.00 24.03
C PHE A 26 33.67 20.26 24.62
N ASN A 27 34.34 19.44 23.82
CA ASN A 27 35.53 18.71 24.25
C ASN A 27 36.79 19.60 24.31
N GLU A 28 36.79 20.76 23.63
CA GLU A 28 37.87 21.75 23.62
C GLU A 28 37.91 22.55 24.94
N GLU A 29 36.75 22.88 25.52
CA GLU A 29 36.69 23.60 26.81
C GLU A 29 37.04 22.71 28.03
N GLN A 30 36.89 21.39 27.91
CA GLN A 30 37.16 20.46 29.01
C GLN A 30 38.63 20.01 29.09
N ASN A 31 39.53 20.49 28.22
CA ASN A 31 40.84 19.85 28.05
C ASN A 31 42.04 20.78 27.79
N VAL A 32 42.15 21.85 28.56
CA VAL A 32 43.31 22.76 28.46
C VAL A 32 44.58 22.21 29.11
N LEU A 33 44.58 21.03 29.77
CA LEU A 33 45.82 20.56 30.42
C LEU A 33 46.35 19.15 30.19
N GLU A 34 45.63 18.10 29.73
CA GLU A 34 46.30 16.77 29.64
C GLU A 34 45.83 15.74 28.59
N LEU A 35 45.17 16.11 27.48
CA LEU A 35 44.85 15.12 26.42
C LEU A 35 45.32 15.56 25.03
N GLN A 36 46.62 15.80 24.93
CA GLN A 36 47.31 15.84 23.65
C GLN A 36 47.65 14.40 23.20
N LYS A 37 47.06 13.99 22.06
CA LYS A 37 47.40 12.85 21.19
C LYS A 37 46.91 11.47 21.63
N ARG A 38 45.65 11.18 21.28
CA ARG A 38 45.27 10.02 20.43
C ARG A 38 43.77 10.14 20.13
N PRO A 39 43.31 9.97 18.88
CA PRO A 39 41.90 9.70 18.66
C PRO A 39 41.56 8.47 19.51
N THR A 40 40.63 8.62 20.45
CA THR A 40 40.23 7.51 21.30
C THR A 40 39.71 6.42 20.39
N ILE A 41 40.22 5.20 20.56
CA ILE A 41 39.82 3.99 19.83
C ILE A 41 38.27 3.87 19.77
N ILE A 42 37.60 4.38 20.80
CA ILE A 42 36.15 4.51 20.92
C ILE A 42 35.51 5.26 19.74
N SER A 43 36.07 6.39 19.31
CA SER A 43 35.51 7.19 18.21
C SER A 43 35.57 6.45 16.87
N ILE A 44 36.64 5.70 16.63
CA ILE A 44 36.80 4.87 15.43
C ILE A 44 35.81 3.70 15.45
N ILE A 45 35.63 3.05 16.62
CA ILE A 45 34.64 1.97 16.79
C ILE A 45 33.22 2.48 16.52
N LEU A 46 32.84 3.64 17.05
CA LEU A 46 31.53 4.22 16.83
C LEU A 46 31.27 4.54 15.35
N LEU A 47 32.27 5.06 14.64
CA LEU A 47 32.17 5.34 13.21
C LEU A 47 31.96 4.05 12.39
N ILE A 48 32.72 3.00 12.71
CA ILE A 48 32.59 1.68 12.04
C ILE A 48 31.20 1.09 12.31
N LEU A 49 30.71 1.14 13.55
CA LEU A 49 29.38 0.66 13.91
C LEU A 49 28.28 1.44 13.18
N TRP A 50 28.43 2.76 13.06
CA TRP A 50 27.45 3.61 12.38
C TRP A 50 27.39 3.32 10.87
N VAL A 51 28.55 3.20 10.21
CA VAL A 51 28.63 2.82 8.79
C VAL A 51 28.07 1.42 8.56
N GLY A 52 28.38 0.47 9.44
CA GLY A 52 27.84 -0.89 9.38
C GLY A 52 26.32 -0.94 9.55
N LEU A 53 25.76 -0.14 10.46
CA LEU A 53 24.32 -0.03 10.68
C LEU A 53 23.61 0.57 9.46
N CYS A 54 24.16 1.66 8.89
CA CYS A 54 23.64 2.27 7.66
C CYS A 54 23.63 1.26 6.50
N TRP A 55 24.73 0.51 6.31
CA TRP A 55 24.80 -0.54 5.29
C TRP A 55 23.77 -1.65 5.52
N LEU A 56 23.56 -2.07 6.77
CA LEU A 56 22.59 -3.12 7.11
C LEU A 56 21.13 -2.68 6.86
N ILE A 57 20.80 -1.41 7.14
CA ILE A 57 19.49 -0.83 6.85
C ILE A 57 19.24 -0.79 5.34
N VAL A 58 20.19 -0.26 4.55
CA VAL A 58 20.09 -0.22 3.09
C VAL A 58 19.96 -1.63 2.51
N LYS A 59 20.75 -2.58 3.00
CA LYS A 59 20.72 -3.98 2.54
C LYS A 59 19.40 -4.68 2.88
N ARG A 60 18.83 -4.43 4.07
CA ARG A 60 17.49 -4.96 4.41
C ARG A 60 16.40 -4.35 3.53
N PHE A 61 16.53 -3.09 3.15
CA PHE A 61 15.60 -2.44 2.24
C PHE A 61 15.69 -3.01 0.81
N GLN A 62 16.91 -3.13 0.26
CA GLN A 62 17.13 -3.74 -1.06
C GLN A 62 16.57 -5.17 -1.16
N ARG A 63 16.78 -5.99 -0.13
CA ARG A 63 16.27 -7.37 -0.10
C ARG A 63 14.75 -7.44 -0.13
N LYS A 64 14.03 -6.50 0.50
CA LYS A 64 12.56 -6.44 0.42
C LYS A 64 12.10 -6.08 -1.00
N ASN A 65 12.83 -5.20 -1.69
CA ASN A 65 12.51 -4.80 -3.05
C ASN A 65 12.72 -5.95 -4.05
N GLU A 66 13.82 -6.70 -3.91
CA GLU A 66 14.10 -7.91 -4.72
C GLU A 66 13.05 -9.02 -4.49
N LEU A 67 12.61 -9.23 -3.25
CA LEU A 67 11.57 -10.21 -2.96
C LEU A 67 10.24 -9.83 -3.62
N THR A 68 9.95 -8.53 -3.71
CA THR A 68 8.75 -8.01 -4.37
C THR A 68 8.85 -8.27 -5.88
N GLU A 69 9.98 -7.96 -6.52
CA GLU A 69 10.19 -8.28 -7.94
C GLU A 69 10.13 -9.79 -8.23
N HIS A 70 10.69 -10.63 -7.35
CA HIS A 70 10.58 -12.08 -7.50
C HIS A 70 9.15 -12.59 -7.34
N LEU A 71 8.34 -12.02 -6.44
CA LEU A 71 6.92 -12.36 -6.34
C LEU A 71 6.14 -11.95 -7.60
N TYR A 72 6.49 -10.81 -8.21
CA TYR A 72 5.95 -10.39 -9.51
C TYR A 72 6.39 -11.30 -10.67
N GLN A 73 7.62 -11.82 -10.66
CA GLN A 73 8.11 -12.72 -11.73
C GLN A 73 7.72 -14.19 -11.53
N GLN A 74 7.54 -14.63 -10.28
CA GLN A 74 7.21 -16.03 -9.97
C GLN A 74 5.70 -16.30 -10.14
N HIS A 75 4.88 -15.27 -10.05
CA HIS A 75 3.53 -15.29 -10.57
C HIS A 75 3.55 -14.82 -12.03
N ASP A 76 3.76 -15.78 -12.95
CA ASP A 76 3.39 -15.66 -14.38
C ASP A 76 1.85 -15.60 -14.49
N ILE A 77 1.25 -14.62 -13.79
CA ILE A 77 -0.09 -14.16 -14.09
C ILE A 77 0.09 -13.44 -15.41
N LYS A 78 -0.01 -14.21 -16.50
CA LYS A 78 -0.52 -13.66 -17.76
C LYS A 78 -1.67 -12.78 -17.33
N THR A 79 -1.50 -11.46 -17.45
CA THR A 79 -2.59 -10.50 -17.32
C THR A 79 -3.78 -11.16 -17.98
N PRO A 80 -4.91 -11.40 -17.28
CA PRO A 80 -6.04 -12.04 -17.91
C PRO A 80 -6.27 -11.26 -19.19
N GLN A 81 -6.06 -11.92 -20.32
CA GLN A 81 -6.34 -11.34 -21.61
C GLN A 81 -7.85 -11.37 -21.66
N TRP A 82 -8.47 -10.38 -21.04
CA TRP A 82 -9.86 -10.05 -21.24
C TRP A 82 -9.93 -9.75 -22.74
N ASP A 83 -10.36 -10.73 -23.53
CA ASP A 83 -10.73 -10.49 -24.92
C ASP A 83 -11.85 -9.45 -24.87
N VAL A 84 -11.48 -8.18 -25.11
CA VAL A 84 -12.40 -7.03 -25.13
C VAL A 84 -13.29 -7.06 -26.38
N HIS A 85 -13.63 -8.26 -26.87
CA HIS A 85 -14.51 -8.51 -27.99
C HIS A 85 -15.83 -9.18 -27.59
N GLU A 86 -16.09 -9.40 -26.30
CA GLU A 86 -17.46 -9.57 -25.86
C GLU A 86 -18.11 -8.18 -25.81
N VAL A 87 -18.80 -7.86 -26.91
CA VAL A 87 -19.72 -6.74 -27.03
C VAL A 87 -20.72 -6.88 -25.90
N VAL A 88 -20.49 -6.18 -24.79
CA VAL A 88 -21.51 -5.96 -23.78
C VAL A 88 -22.54 -5.09 -24.46
N GLU A 89 -23.59 -5.73 -25.00
CA GLU A 89 -24.80 -5.04 -25.39
C GLU A 89 -25.23 -4.21 -24.17
N GLU A 90 -25.23 -2.89 -24.37
CA GLU A 90 -25.68 -1.91 -23.40
C GLU A 90 -27.14 -2.22 -23.09
N THR A 91 -27.35 -3.06 -22.07
CA THR A 91 -28.68 -3.48 -21.64
C THR A 91 -29.31 -2.28 -20.99
N VAL A 92 -30.34 -1.75 -21.66
CA VAL A 92 -31.20 -0.67 -21.18
C VAL A 92 -31.68 -1.04 -19.77
N VAL A 93 -31.13 -0.37 -18.77
CA VAL A 93 -31.45 -0.60 -17.35
C VAL A 93 -32.93 -0.27 -17.16
N THR A 94 -33.75 -1.31 -17.06
CA THR A 94 -35.16 -1.19 -16.72
C THR A 94 -35.24 -0.82 -15.23
N PRO A 95 -36.15 0.09 -14.80
CA PRO A 95 -36.21 0.53 -13.41
C PRO A 95 -36.22 -0.65 -12.45
N GLU A 96 -35.19 -0.71 -11.60
CA GLU A 96 -34.90 -1.77 -10.64
C GLU A 96 -36.16 -2.04 -9.79
N GLU A 97 -36.83 -3.15 -10.08
CA GLU A 97 -37.90 -3.67 -9.24
C GLU A 97 -37.29 -3.97 -7.88
N ILE A 98 -37.81 -3.32 -6.83
CA ILE A 98 -37.28 -3.39 -5.47
C ILE A 98 -37.59 -4.79 -4.91
N VAL A 99 -36.77 -5.78 -5.28
CA VAL A 99 -36.83 -7.12 -4.69
C VAL A 99 -36.40 -6.98 -3.23
N PRO A 100 -37.18 -7.51 -2.27
CA PRO A 100 -36.85 -7.46 -0.85
C PRO A 100 -35.44 -7.99 -0.61
N GLU A 101 -34.63 -7.20 0.11
CA GLU A 101 -33.26 -7.55 0.42
C GLU A 101 -33.24 -8.77 1.35
N GLU A 102 -32.84 -9.92 0.81
CA GLU A 102 -32.54 -11.10 1.64
C GLU A 102 -31.46 -10.71 2.66
N PRO A 103 -31.64 -11.01 3.95
CA PRO A 103 -30.70 -10.60 4.98
C PRO A 103 -29.32 -11.22 4.70
N SER A 104 -28.34 -10.37 4.39
CA SER A 104 -26.96 -10.80 4.21
C SER A 104 -26.40 -11.28 5.56
N PRO A 105 -25.75 -12.46 5.62
CA PRO A 105 -25.05 -12.89 6.83
C PRO A 105 -23.75 -12.10 7.08
N TYR A 106 -23.39 -11.20 6.16
CA TYR A 106 -22.19 -10.39 6.20
C TYR A 106 -22.52 -8.93 6.50
N LYS A 107 -21.62 -8.25 7.23
CA LYS A 107 -21.79 -6.87 7.66
C LYS A 107 -21.37 -5.87 6.58
N LEU A 108 -20.32 -6.18 5.81
CA LEU A 108 -19.74 -5.26 4.84
C LEU A 108 -19.97 -5.72 3.39
N ILE A 109 -19.67 -6.98 3.06
CA ILE A 109 -19.81 -7.45 1.67
C ILE A 109 -21.28 -7.57 1.28
N ASN A 110 -21.62 -7.04 0.11
CA ASN A 110 -22.93 -7.22 -0.51
C ASN A 110 -22.79 -8.06 -1.78
N LEU A 111 -23.16 -9.33 -1.66
CA LEU A 111 -23.00 -10.32 -2.72
C LEU A 111 -24.09 -10.27 -3.79
N ARG A 112 -25.10 -9.39 -3.65
CA ARG A 112 -26.25 -9.32 -4.57
C ARG A 112 -25.81 -9.14 -6.02
N GLY A 113 -24.95 -8.15 -6.29
CA GLY A 113 -24.47 -7.87 -7.64
C GLY A 113 -23.67 -9.02 -8.25
N MET A 114 -22.80 -9.64 -7.46
CA MET A 114 -22.04 -10.82 -7.91
C MET A 114 -22.96 -12.01 -8.21
N LYS A 115 -23.93 -12.31 -7.33
CA LYS A 115 -24.89 -13.42 -7.53
C LYS A 115 -25.83 -13.19 -8.71
N GLN A 116 -26.23 -11.94 -8.96
CA GLN A 116 -27.00 -11.58 -10.15
C GLN A 116 -26.21 -11.86 -11.43
N ARG A 117 -24.91 -11.51 -11.45
CA ARG A 117 -24.03 -11.80 -12.60
C ARG A 117 -23.68 -13.28 -12.73
N SER A 118 -23.58 -14.02 -11.64
CA SER A 118 -23.26 -15.45 -11.67
C SER A 118 -24.39 -16.31 -12.21
N VAL A 119 -25.65 -15.85 -12.08
CA VAL A 119 -26.85 -16.64 -12.41
C VAL A 119 -26.84 -18.01 -11.70
N GLY A 120 -26.25 -18.06 -10.50
CA GLY A 120 -26.10 -19.28 -9.69
C GLY A 120 -24.89 -20.16 -10.05
N ASP A 121 -23.98 -19.70 -10.90
CA ASP A 121 -22.71 -20.38 -11.17
C ASP A 121 -21.75 -20.24 -9.97
N ALA A 122 -21.71 -21.28 -9.13
CA ALA A 122 -20.82 -21.33 -7.98
C ALA A 122 -19.33 -21.31 -8.37
N ALA A 123 -18.93 -21.81 -9.54
CA ALA A 123 -17.54 -21.77 -9.99
C ALA A 123 -17.12 -20.34 -10.36
N TYR A 124 -18.02 -19.57 -10.98
CA TYR A 124 -17.84 -18.15 -11.22
C TYR A 124 -17.70 -17.37 -9.90
N GLU A 125 -18.63 -17.56 -8.96
CA GLU A 125 -18.57 -16.87 -7.66
C GLU A 125 -17.30 -17.20 -6.89
N LYS A 126 -16.87 -18.47 -6.93
CA LYS A 126 -15.63 -18.92 -6.29
C LYS A 126 -14.42 -18.26 -6.92
N LYS A 127 -14.41 -18.11 -8.25
CA LYS A 127 -13.35 -17.39 -8.98
C LYS A 127 -13.29 -15.92 -8.59
N GLU A 128 -14.42 -15.21 -8.58
CA GLU A 128 -14.48 -13.79 -8.19
C GLU A 128 -14.05 -13.59 -6.73
N ALA A 129 -14.52 -14.44 -5.82
CA ALA A 129 -14.10 -14.43 -4.42
C ALA A 129 -12.61 -14.70 -4.25
N ALA A 130 -12.04 -15.68 -4.97
CA ALA A 130 -10.61 -15.93 -4.96
C ALA A 130 -9.81 -14.72 -5.46
N LEU A 131 -10.23 -14.12 -6.59
CA LEU A 131 -9.58 -12.94 -7.16
C LEU A 131 -9.54 -11.81 -6.14
N PHE A 132 -10.68 -11.47 -5.54
CA PHE A 132 -10.75 -10.45 -4.49
C PHE A 132 -9.78 -10.74 -3.33
N ILE A 133 -9.79 -11.97 -2.80
CA ILE A 133 -8.93 -12.39 -1.68
C ILE A 133 -7.44 -12.24 -2.02
N THR A 134 -7.07 -12.50 -3.27
CA THR A 134 -5.67 -12.46 -3.71
C THR A 134 -5.20 -11.06 -4.11
N CYS A 135 -6.05 -10.27 -4.78
CA CYS A 135 -5.66 -9.02 -5.40
C CYS A 135 -5.71 -7.83 -4.44
N VAL A 136 -6.71 -7.76 -3.56
CA VAL A 136 -6.89 -6.61 -2.65
C VAL A 136 -5.65 -6.31 -1.80
N PRO A 137 -4.98 -7.30 -1.16
CA PRO A 137 -3.76 -7.01 -0.38
C PRO A 137 -2.65 -6.39 -1.22
N GLN A 138 -2.53 -6.80 -2.48
CA GLN A 138 -1.51 -6.29 -3.41
C GLN A 138 -1.85 -4.87 -3.86
N GLN A 139 -3.12 -4.60 -4.17
CA GLN A 139 -3.60 -3.27 -4.56
C GLN A 139 -3.44 -2.26 -3.41
N LEU A 140 -3.75 -2.65 -2.16
CA LEU A 140 -3.53 -1.80 -0.99
C LEU A 140 -2.03 -1.52 -0.76
N ALA A 141 -1.19 -2.53 -0.94
CA ALA A 141 0.26 -2.35 -0.85
C ALA A 141 0.79 -1.42 -1.95
N ASP A 142 0.30 -1.54 -3.19
CA ASP A 142 0.66 -0.63 -4.28
C ASP A 142 0.22 0.81 -3.95
N LEU A 143 -1.04 1.01 -3.55
CA LEU A 143 -1.55 2.32 -3.13
C LEU A 143 -0.64 2.98 -2.07
N GLN A 144 -0.25 2.23 -1.04
CA GLN A 144 0.67 2.69 0.00
C GLN A 144 2.04 3.06 -0.58
N ILE A 145 2.61 2.23 -1.45
CA ILE A 145 3.90 2.50 -2.12
C ILE A 145 3.82 3.75 -2.99
N LYS A 146 2.72 3.97 -3.71
CA LYS A 146 2.49 5.18 -4.52
C LYS A 146 2.48 6.42 -3.64
N TYR A 147 1.77 6.36 -2.51
CA TYR A 147 1.75 7.43 -1.52
C TYR A 147 3.15 7.75 -0.96
N GLU A 148 3.90 6.74 -0.53
CA GLU A 148 5.25 6.92 0.04
C GLU A 148 6.24 7.54 -0.96
N ASN A 149 6.02 7.31 -2.26
CA ASN A 149 6.80 7.93 -3.33
C ASN A 149 6.34 9.37 -3.67
N GLY A 150 5.18 9.79 -3.16
CA GLY A 150 4.43 10.98 -3.59
C GLY A 150 4.12 10.93 -5.08
N ASP A 151 3.74 9.75 -5.56
CA ASP A 151 3.26 9.50 -6.92
C ASP A 151 1.74 9.71 -6.95
N ILE A 152 1.32 10.97 -7.04
CA ILE A 152 -0.11 11.34 -7.04
C ILE A 152 -0.86 10.62 -8.17
N PHE A 153 -0.35 10.64 -9.40
CA PHE A 153 -1.00 9.92 -10.51
C PHE A 153 -1.12 8.41 -10.24
N GLY A 154 -0.11 7.83 -9.60
CA GLY A 154 -0.15 6.44 -9.13
C GLY A 154 -1.25 6.19 -8.09
N ILE A 155 -1.42 7.09 -7.12
CA ILE A 155 -2.50 7.01 -6.13
C ILE A 155 -3.86 7.03 -6.82
N ASN A 156 -4.07 7.97 -7.74
CA ASN A 156 -5.34 8.11 -8.47
C ASN A 156 -5.69 6.81 -9.23
N ALA A 157 -4.69 6.24 -9.93
CA ALA A 157 -4.86 5.00 -10.69
C ALA A 157 -5.12 3.79 -9.77
N ALA A 158 -4.41 3.68 -8.64
CA ALA A 158 -4.60 2.60 -7.67
C ALA A 158 -5.99 2.68 -7.01
N ALA A 159 -6.45 3.89 -6.66
CA ALA A 159 -7.79 4.11 -6.12
C ALA A 159 -8.88 3.71 -7.13
N HIS A 160 -8.72 4.06 -8.41
CA HIS A 160 -9.64 3.63 -9.47
C HIS A 160 -9.74 2.10 -9.58
N GLN A 161 -8.61 1.38 -9.52
CA GLN A 161 -8.60 -0.09 -9.55
C GLN A 161 -9.28 -0.70 -8.31
N LEU A 162 -9.07 -0.09 -7.14
CA LEU A 162 -9.75 -0.50 -5.91
C LEU A 162 -11.27 -0.27 -5.99
N LYS A 163 -11.76 0.78 -6.66
CA LYS A 163 -13.21 0.98 -6.88
C LYS A 163 -13.84 -0.14 -7.69
N ILE A 164 -13.20 -0.54 -8.79
CA ILE A 164 -13.67 -1.69 -9.59
C ILE A 164 -13.72 -2.96 -8.73
N THR A 165 -12.71 -3.14 -7.88
CA THR A 165 -12.63 -4.31 -6.99
C THR A 165 -13.69 -4.26 -5.88
N ALA A 166 -13.97 -3.07 -5.34
CA ALA A 166 -15.04 -2.82 -4.38
C ALA A 166 -16.42 -3.09 -4.99
N ASP A 167 -16.64 -2.75 -6.26
CA ASP A 167 -17.89 -3.02 -6.99
C ASP A 167 -18.21 -4.52 -7.09
N ILE A 168 -17.18 -5.37 -7.26
CA ILE A 168 -17.36 -6.82 -7.36
C ILE A 168 -17.97 -7.38 -6.07
N MET A 169 -17.51 -6.92 -4.91
CA MET A 169 -17.97 -7.37 -3.58
C MET A 169 -19.05 -6.48 -2.95
N GLY A 170 -19.54 -5.48 -3.68
CA GLY A 170 -20.59 -4.58 -3.22
C GLY A 170 -20.18 -3.69 -2.04
N LEU A 171 -18.91 -3.26 -1.99
CA LEU A 171 -18.37 -2.45 -0.90
C LEU A 171 -18.53 -0.94 -1.10
N ARG A 172 -19.08 -0.50 -2.24
CA ARG A 172 -19.28 0.93 -2.57
C ARG A 172 -19.89 1.77 -1.45
N PRO A 173 -20.97 1.33 -0.76
CA PRO A 173 -21.59 2.13 0.29
C PRO A 173 -20.66 2.47 1.46
N HIS A 174 -19.52 1.79 1.59
CA HIS A 174 -18.54 1.95 2.67
C HIS A 174 -17.23 2.62 2.23
N LEU A 175 -17.01 2.81 0.92
CA LEU A 175 -15.70 3.17 0.37
C LEU A 175 -15.76 4.25 -0.71
N GLU A 176 -16.95 4.57 -1.22
CA GLU A 176 -17.10 5.46 -2.38
C GLU A 176 -16.50 6.84 -2.13
N GLU A 177 -16.78 7.44 -0.97
CA GLU A 177 -16.28 8.77 -0.64
C GLU A 177 -14.74 8.80 -0.56
N GLU A 178 -14.15 7.86 0.18
CA GLU A 178 -12.70 7.82 0.38
C GLU A 178 -11.95 7.49 -0.91
N LEU A 179 -12.47 6.54 -1.70
CA LEU A 179 -11.86 6.16 -2.97
C LEU A 179 -12.01 7.27 -4.03
N ASP A 180 -13.10 8.02 -4.04
CA ASP A 180 -13.26 9.19 -4.91
C ASP A 180 -12.25 10.29 -4.55
N GLN A 181 -12.07 10.56 -3.26
CA GLN A 181 -11.09 11.54 -2.80
C GLN A 181 -9.67 11.13 -3.23
N LEU A 182 -9.31 9.85 -3.09
CA LEU A 182 -8.03 9.34 -3.55
C LEU A 182 -7.90 9.33 -5.09
N GLU A 183 -8.98 9.02 -5.83
CA GLU A 183 -8.97 9.00 -7.30
C GLU A 183 -8.80 10.41 -7.91
N TYR A 184 -9.27 11.45 -7.23
CA TYR A 184 -9.27 12.82 -7.74
C TYR A 184 -8.34 13.78 -6.99
N VAL A 185 -7.47 13.26 -6.12
CA VAL A 185 -6.50 14.08 -5.39
C VAL A 185 -5.53 14.77 -6.37
N LYS A 186 -5.24 16.05 -6.12
CA LYS A 186 -4.44 16.91 -7.03
C LYS A 186 -3.04 17.26 -6.49
N SER A 187 -2.81 17.05 -5.20
CA SER A 187 -1.56 17.39 -4.52
C SER A 187 -1.38 16.55 -3.27
N ASP A 188 -0.19 16.59 -2.66
CA ASP A 188 0.07 16.00 -1.35
C ASP A 188 -0.81 16.69 -0.27
N ALA A 189 -2.04 16.22 -0.13
CA ALA A 189 -2.97 16.66 0.90
C ALA A 189 -2.63 15.95 2.22
N LEU A 190 -2.78 16.66 3.34
CA LEU A 190 -2.47 16.13 4.67
C LEU A 190 -3.37 14.93 5.05
N GLU A 191 -4.50 14.75 4.36
CA GLU A 191 -5.53 13.75 4.65
C GLU A 191 -5.31 12.42 3.92
N ILE A 192 -4.39 12.34 2.95
CA ILE A 192 -4.15 11.10 2.16
C ILE A 192 -3.85 9.88 3.04
N PRO A 193 -3.00 9.96 4.08
CA PRO A 193 -2.76 8.82 4.99
C PRO A 193 -4.03 8.30 5.64
N ASP A 194 -4.86 9.20 6.17
CA ASP A 194 -6.08 8.83 6.89
C ASP A 194 -7.10 8.16 5.95
N LEU A 195 -7.17 8.63 4.70
CA LEU A 195 -7.98 8.00 3.65
C LEU A 195 -7.47 6.59 3.32
N ILE A 196 -6.16 6.41 3.15
CA ILE A 196 -5.56 5.09 2.87
C ILE A 196 -5.80 4.12 4.03
N ASP A 197 -5.62 4.57 5.28
CA ASP A 197 -5.85 3.76 6.47
C ASP A 197 -7.31 3.33 6.58
N THR A 198 -8.25 4.24 6.30
CA THR A 198 -9.69 3.94 6.28
C THR A 198 -10.03 2.90 5.23
N VAL A 199 -9.57 3.10 3.99
CA VAL A 199 -9.75 2.16 2.88
C VAL A 199 -9.16 0.79 3.23
N ALA A 200 -7.93 0.75 3.75
CA ALA A 200 -7.26 -0.48 4.14
C ALA A 200 -8.00 -1.22 5.27
N SER A 201 -8.55 -0.50 6.24
CA SER A 201 -9.34 -1.09 7.34
C SER A 201 -10.61 -1.76 6.81
N VAL A 202 -11.39 -1.07 5.97
CA VAL A 202 -12.64 -1.62 5.43
C VAL A 202 -12.37 -2.83 4.52
N PHE A 203 -11.37 -2.76 3.64
CA PHE A 203 -10.97 -3.91 2.83
C PHE A 203 -10.43 -5.07 3.69
N GLY A 204 -9.72 -4.78 4.78
CA GLY A 204 -9.23 -5.77 5.72
C GLY A 204 -10.36 -6.59 6.36
N ASP A 205 -11.41 -5.90 6.81
CA ASP A 205 -12.60 -6.55 7.37
C ASP A 205 -13.38 -7.31 6.28
N ALA A 206 -13.56 -6.70 5.09
CA ALA A 206 -14.22 -7.35 3.96
C ALA A 206 -13.49 -8.62 3.48
N LEU A 207 -12.16 -8.66 3.56
CA LEU A 207 -11.37 -9.86 3.26
C LEU A 207 -11.67 -11.01 4.23
N ILE A 208 -12.02 -10.74 5.48
CA ILE A 208 -12.42 -11.77 6.44
C ILE A 208 -13.76 -12.38 6.00
N GLU A 209 -14.74 -11.52 5.66
CA GLU A 209 -16.06 -11.95 5.20
C GLU A 209 -15.98 -12.69 3.87
N ALA A 210 -15.19 -12.20 2.91
CA ALA A 210 -15.00 -12.84 1.61
C ALA A 210 -14.36 -14.24 1.76
N LYS A 211 -13.40 -14.41 2.68
CA LYS A 211 -12.82 -15.74 2.98
C LYS A 211 -13.85 -16.67 3.60
N ALA A 212 -14.70 -16.18 4.50
CA ALA A 212 -15.79 -16.97 5.07
C ALA A 212 -16.77 -17.40 3.97
N TYR A 213 -17.14 -16.49 3.07
CA TYR A 213 -17.99 -16.80 1.91
C TYR A 213 -17.36 -17.84 0.99
N TYR A 214 -16.09 -17.67 0.63
CA TYR A 214 -15.36 -18.60 -0.24
C TYR A 214 -15.36 -20.04 0.30
N GLN A 215 -15.38 -20.23 1.63
CA GLN A 215 -15.44 -21.55 2.25
C GLN A 215 -16.82 -22.22 2.14
N THR A 216 -17.87 -21.46 1.82
CA THR A 216 -19.24 -21.97 1.62
C THR A 216 -19.51 -22.44 0.18
N LEU A 217 -18.61 -22.10 -0.75
CA LEU A 217 -18.68 -22.44 -2.19
C LEU A 217 -17.89 -23.72 -2.54
#